data_AF-A0A562S0W4-F1
#
_entry.id   AF-A0A562S0W4-F1
#
_cell.length_a   1.000
_cell.length_b   1.000
_cell.length_c   1.000
_cell.angle_alpha   90.00
_cell.angle_beta   90.00
_cell.angle_gamma   90.00
#
_symmetry.space_group_name_H-M   'P 1'
#
loop_
_entity.id
_entity.type
_entity.pdbx_description
1 polymer ?
#
loop_
_entity_poly.entity_id
_entity_poly.type
_entity_poly.pdbx_seq_one_letter_code
_entity_poly.pdbx_strand_id
1 'polypeptide(L)'
;MEPKIIAKQILDFQKTLLNNFYTTHAAVQDQGEKITRQILDPLPQVPQQTKDLVHNWITTVRQGQEKVKKFQDESLNRMERFIQETPQN
;
A
#
# COMPACT_ATOMS: atom_id res chain seq x y z
N MET A 1 12.45 7.44 -30.52
CA MET A 1 10.99 7.55 -30.23
C MET A 1 10.39 6.27 -29.63
N GLU A 2 10.55 5.11 -30.27
CA GLU A 2 10.01 3.81 -29.80
C GLU A 2 10.36 3.44 -28.33
N PRO A 3 11.63 3.50 -27.87
CA PRO A 3 11.97 3.05 -26.51
C PRO A 3 11.32 3.87 -25.40
N LYS A 4 11.19 5.19 -25.62
CA LYS A 4 10.57 6.12 -24.66
C LYS A 4 9.06 5.89 -24.55
N ILE A 5 8.41 5.54 -25.67
CA ILE A 5 6.98 5.20 -25.71
C ILE A 5 6.74 3.87 -24.98
N ILE A 6 7.54 2.84 -25.27
CA ILE A 6 7.46 1.53 -24.61
C ILE A 6 7.70 1.67 -23.10
N ALA A 7 8.74 2.41 -22.69
CA ALA A 7 9.04 2.64 -21.28
C ALA A 7 7.87 3.35 -20.56
N LYS A 8 7.24 4.34 -21.19
CA LYS A 8 6.06 5.01 -20.64
C LYS A 8 4.88 4.06 -20.48
N GLN A 9 4.59 3.23 -21.49
CA GLN A 9 3.50 2.25 -21.42
C GLN A 9 3.69 1.23 -20.29
N ILE A 10 4.92 0.73 -20.12
CA ILE A 10 5.27 -0.19 -19.01
C ILE A 10 5.06 0.51 -17.66
N LEU A 11 5.49 1.77 -17.53
CA LEU A 11 5.32 2.54 -16.31
C LEU A 11 3.83 2.78 -15.98
N ASP A 12 3.02 3.15 -16.97
CA ASP A 12 1.58 3.37 -16.79
C ASP A 12 0.86 2.07 -16.39
N PHE A 13 1.27 0.94 -16.97
CA PHE A 13 0.81 -0.38 -16.55
C PHE A 13 1.18 -0.69 -15.09
N GLN A 14 2.45 -0.49 -14.70
CA GLN A 14 2.90 -0.69 -13.32
C GLN A 14 2.16 0.20 -12.32
N LYS A 15 1.96 1.48 -12.64
CA LYS A 15 1.15 2.41 -11.83
C LYS A 15 -0.26 1.86 -11.60
N THR A 16 -0.91 1.43 -12.67
CA THR A 16 -2.28 0.88 -12.61
C THR A 16 -2.33 -0.38 -11.75
N LEU A 17 -1.42 -1.33 -11.99
CA LEU A 17 -1.37 -2.57 -11.21
C LEU A 17 -1.13 -2.32 -9.72
N LEU A 18 -0.13 -1.49 -9.39
CA LEU A 18 0.25 -1.23 -8.00
C LEU A 18 -0.86 -0.45 -7.26
N ASN A 19 -1.53 0.49 -7.92
CA ASN A 19 -2.67 1.20 -7.33
C ASN A 19 -3.85 0.26 -7.05
N ASN A 20 -4.18 -0.62 -8.00
CA ASN A 20 -5.26 -1.60 -7.82
C ASN A 20 -4.91 -2.59 -6.71
N PHE A 21 -3.68 -3.11 -6.70
CA PHE A 21 -3.19 -3.99 -5.65
C PHE A 21 -3.27 -3.33 -4.28
N TYR A 22 -2.78 -2.08 -4.15
CA TYR A 22 -2.85 -1.33 -2.90
C TYR A 22 -4.29 -1.15 -2.41
N THR A 23 -5.20 -0.77 -3.31
CA THR A 23 -6.61 -0.54 -2.97
C THR A 23 -7.28 -1.81 -2.46
N THR A 24 -7.09 -2.94 -3.16
CA THR A 24 -7.62 -4.24 -2.74
C THR A 24 -7.00 -4.68 -1.42
N HIS A 25 -5.69 -4.54 -1.26
CA HIS A 25 -4.99 -4.90 -0.03
C HIS A 25 -5.47 -4.05 1.17
N ALA A 26 -5.67 -2.74 0.98
CA ALA A 26 -6.21 -1.84 2.01
C ALA A 26 -7.60 -2.27 2.45
N ALA A 27 -8.48 -2.58 1.50
CA ALA A 27 -9.84 -3.05 1.80
C ALA A 27 -9.84 -4.37 2.60
N VAL A 28 -8.98 -5.33 2.23
CA VAL A 28 -8.83 -6.60 2.96
C VAL A 28 -8.31 -6.34 4.38
N GLN A 29 -7.33 -5.46 4.54
CA GLN A 29 -6.77 -5.13 5.84
C GLN A 29 -7.80 -4.43 6.74
N ASP A 30 -8.58 -3.48 6.21
CA ASP A 30 -9.65 -2.80 6.95
C ASP A 30 -10.75 -3.77 7.38
N GLN A 31 -11.14 -4.71 6.50
CA GLN A 31 -12.10 -5.75 6.85
C GLN A 31 -11.54 -6.71 7.91
N GLY A 32 -10.27 -7.11 7.79
CA GLY A 32 -9.58 -7.96 8.76
C GLY A 32 -9.47 -7.31 10.14
N GLU A 33 -9.16 -6.01 10.21
CA GLU A 33 -9.19 -5.26 11.46
C GLU A 33 -10.59 -5.28 12.09
N LYS A 34 -11.62 -4.98 11.30
CA LYS A 34 -12.99 -4.95 11.79
C LYS A 34 -13.39 -6.29 12.40
N ILE A 35 -13.11 -7.40 11.69
CA ILE A 35 -13.37 -8.76 12.19
C ILE A 35 -12.57 -9.02 13.46
N THR A 36 -11.29 -8.65 13.48
CA THR A 36 -10.41 -8.85 14.65
C THR A 36 -10.96 -8.14 15.88
N ARG A 37 -11.39 -6.87 15.74
CA ARG A 37 -12.01 -6.10 16.83
C ARG A 37 -13.33 -6.72 17.28
N GLN A 38 -14.19 -7.12 16.33
CA GLN A 38 -15.48 -7.76 16.62
C GLN A 38 -15.33 -9.08 17.40
N ILE A 39 -14.25 -9.82 17.17
CA ILE A 39 -13.97 -11.07 17.88
C ILE A 39 -13.28 -10.80 19.22
N LEU A 40 -12.28 -9.91 19.25
CA LEU A 40 -11.39 -9.73 20.41
C LEU A 40 -12.00 -8.86 21.52
N ASP A 41 -12.64 -7.77 21.14
CA ASP A 41 -13.09 -6.74 22.09
C ASP A 41 -14.16 -7.26 23.06
N PRO A 42 -15.16 -8.07 22.62
CA PRO A 42 -16.19 -8.59 23.52
C PRO A 42 -15.71 -9.65 24.50
N LEU A 43 -14.53 -10.25 24.32
CA LEU A 43 -14.08 -11.37 25.15
C LEU A 43 -13.64 -10.88 26.55
N PRO A 44 -14.38 -11.21 27.62
CA PRO A 44 -14.02 -10.78 28.98
C PRO A 44 -12.77 -11.49 29.53
N GLN A 45 -12.45 -12.68 29.01
CA GLN A 45 -11.29 -13.46 29.43
C GLN A 45 -9.95 -12.95 28.88
N VAL A 46 -9.97 -12.03 27.92
CA VAL A 46 -8.76 -11.46 27.34
C VAL A 46 -8.36 -10.21 28.14
N PRO A 47 -7.16 -10.18 28.74
CA PRO A 47 -6.68 -9.01 29.48
C PRO A 47 -6.62 -7.76 28.59
N GLN A 48 -6.92 -6.59 29.17
CA GLN A 48 -6.93 -5.32 28.43
C GLN A 48 -5.59 -5.03 27.76
N GLN A 49 -4.47 -5.27 28.45
CA GLN A 49 -3.13 -5.10 27.88
C GLN A 49 -2.93 -5.91 26.59
N THR A 50 -3.49 -7.12 26.52
CA THR A 50 -3.40 -7.96 25.32
C THR A 50 -4.24 -7.38 24.18
N LYS A 51 -5.43 -6.83 24.48
CA LYS A 51 -6.27 -6.14 23.48
C LYS A 51 -5.53 -4.92 22.92
N ASP A 52 -4.94 -4.11 23.79
CA ASP A 52 -4.18 -2.93 23.41
C ASP A 52 -2.97 -3.28 22.53
N LEU A 53 -2.27 -4.37 22.84
CA LEU A 53 -1.16 -4.86 22.01
C LEU A 53 -1.62 -5.20 20.59
N VAL A 54 -2.75 -5.89 20.44
CA VAL A 54 -3.31 -6.24 19.13
C VAL A 54 -3.76 -4.99 18.38
N HIS A 55 -4.42 -4.04 19.04
CA HIS A 55 -4.84 -2.78 18.42
C HIS A 55 -3.65 -1.93 17.97
N ASN A 56 -2.57 -1.90 18.76
CA ASN A 56 -1.33 -1.21 18.39
C ASN A 56 -0.65 -1.91 17.20
N TRP A 57 -0.65 -3.24 17.17
CA TRP A 57 -0.13 -4.00 16.03
C TRP A 57 -0.91 -3.70 14.75
N ILE A 58 -2.24 -3.75 14.79
CA ILE A 58 -3.12 -3.39 13.68
C ILE A 58 -2.81 -1.97 13.16
N THR A 59 -2.68 -1.00 14.07
CA THR A 59 -2.32 0.38 13.73
C THR A 59 -0.95 0.47 13.06
N THR A 60 0.03 -0.28 13.57
CA THR A 60 1.39 -0.35 13.00
C THR A 60 1.38 -0.94 11.59
N VAL A 61 0.60 -1.99 11.34
CA VAL A 61 0.46 -2.59 10.01
C VAL A 61 -0.19 -1.60 9.04
N ARG A 62 -1.23 -0.84 9.47
CA ARG A 62 -1.83 0.23 8.65
C ARG A 62 -0.82 1.30 8.25
N GLN A 63 -0.06 1.81 9.23
CA GLN A 63 1.00 2.78 8.95
C GLN A 63 2.08 2.21 8.03
N GLY A 64 2.42 0.92 8.17
CA GLY A 64 3.36 0.23 7.28
C GLY A 64 2.87 0.20 5.84
N GLN A 65 1.60 -0.15 5.63
CA GLN A 65 0.97 -0.13 4.32
C GLN A 65 0.99 1.27 3.67
N GLU A 66 0.66 2.32 4.42
CA GLU A 66 0.72 3.71 3.93
C GLU A 66 2.14 4.12 3.51
N LYS A 67 3.15 3.75 4.31
CA LYS A 67 4.56 3.99 3.96
C LYS A 67 4.96 3.28 2.68
N VAL A 68 4.52 2.04 2.47
CA VAL A 68 4.77 1.30 1.23
C VAL A 68 4.14 2.01 0.02
N LYS A 69 2.89 2.48 0.14
CA LYS A 69 2.23 3.23 -0.94
C LYS A 69 2.97 4.50 -1.30
N LYS A 70 3.33 5.29 -0.27
CA LYS A 70 4.09 6.52 -0.46
C LYS A 70 5.42 6.25 -1.16
N PHE A 71 6.15 5.23 -0.74
CA PHE A 71 7.41 4.84 -1.36
C PHE A 71 7.23 4.39 -2.83
N GLN A 72 6.18 3.61 -3.12
CA GLN A 72 5.84 3.19 -4.49
C GLN A 72 5.53 4.41 -5.37
N ASP A 73 4.67 5.32 -4.91
CA ASP A 73 4.29 6.53 -5.66
C ASP A 73 5.50 7.42 -5.95
N GLU A 74 6.34 7.66 -4.94
CA GLU A 74 7.56 8.43 -5.12
C GLU A 74 8.52 7.76 -6.13
N SER A 75 8.62 6.44 -6.10
CA SER A 75 9.48 5.67 -7.02
C SER A 75 8.96 5.74 -8.46
N LEU A 76 7.66 5.56 -8.66
CA LEU A 76 7.01 5.65 -9.97
C LEU A 76 7.13 7.08 -10.55
N ASN A 77 6.96 8.11 -9.72
CA ASN A 77 7.13 9.50 -10.12
C ASN A 77 8.59 9.83 -10.46
N ARG A 78 9.56 9.25 -9.75
CA ARG A 78 10.99 9.35 -10.13
C ARG A 78 11.26 8.73 -11.50
N MET A 79 10.72 7.53 -11.76
CA MET A 79 10.87 6.87 -13.06
C MET A 79 10.19 7.67 -14.18
N GLU A 80 9.03 8.25 -13.93
CA GLU A 80 8.36 9.11 -14.90
C GLU A 80 9.21 10.32 -15.30
N ARG A 81 9.76 11.02 -14.30
CA ARG A 81 10.68 12.15 -14.55
C ARG A 81 11.91 11.71 -15.34
N PHE A 82 12.53 10.60 -14.97
CA PHE A 82 13.68 10.05 -15.69
C PHE A 82 13.37 9.78 -17.17
N ILE A 83 12.22 9.14 -17.47
CA ILE A 83 11.78 8.89 -18.85
C ILE A 83 11.57 10.22 -19.58
N GLN A 84 10.95 11.21 -18.95
CA GLN A 84 10.69 12.53 -19.53
C GLN A 84 11.99 13.28 -19.85
N GLU A 85 12.96 13.27 -18.93
CA GLU A 85 14.27 13.94 -19.04
C GLU A 85 15.25 13.24 -20.00
N THR A 86 15.06 11.94 -20.28
CA THR A 86 15.92 11.18 -21.20
C THR A 86 15.81 11.73 -22.64
N PRO A 87 16.93 12.18 -23.26
CA PRO A 87 16.97 12.69 -24.63
C PRO A 87 16.54 11.65 -25.67
N GLN A 88 15.92 12.12 -26.76
CA GLN A 88 15.65 11.28 -27.92
C GLN A 88 16.90 11.26 -28.81
N ASN A 89 17.75 10.24 -28.67
CA ASN A 89 18.71 9.87 -29.70
C ASN A 89 18.07 8.86 -30.67
#